data_AF-A0A945N0H2-F1
#
_entry.id   AF-A0A945N0H2-F1
#
_cell.length_a   1.000
_cell.length_b   1.000
_cell.length_c   1.000
_cell.angle_alpha   90.00
_cell.angle_beta   90.00
_cell.angle_gamma   90.00
#
_symmetry.space_group_name_H-M   'P 1'
#
loop_
_entity.id
_entity.type
_entity.pdbx_description
1 polymer ?
#
loop_
_entity_poly.entity_id
_entity_poly.type
_entity_poly.pdbx_seq_one_letter_code
_entity_poly.pdbx_strand_id
1 'polypeptide(L)' 'MSEYPVLSIVTFLPLIGVLFIFLIRDRDEEIVAGNARFAALFTSLFTFAFSLWLWISFDRTTADFQLVEKRVWIE' A
#
# COMPACT_ATOMS: atom_id res chain seq x y z
N MET A 1 19.85 3.71 8.19
CA MET A 1 18.99 2.78 7.43
C MET A 1 17.66 2.79 8.12
N SER A 2 16.59 3.29 7.50
CA SER A 2 15.26 3.13 8.07
C SER A 2 14.97 1.63 8.12
N GLU A 3 14.85 1.07 9.32
CA GLU A 3 14.54 -0.36 9.50
C GLU A 3 13.16 -0.73 8.93
N TYR A 4 12.34 0.28 8.64
CA TYR A 4 10.98 0.14 8.18
C TYR A 4 10.89 0.13 6.64
N PRO A 5 10.37 -0.95 6.01
CA PRO A 5 10.30 -1.10 4.55
C PRO A 5 9.09 -0.36 3.95
N VAL A 6 9.08 0.96 4.10
CA VAL A 6 7.97 1.82 3.71
C VAL A 6 7.68 1.81 2.20
N LEU A 7 8.70 1.66 1.35
CA LEU A 7 8.51 1.56 -0.11
C LEU A 7 7.81 0.26 -0.48
N SER A 8 8.20 -0.86 0.14
CA SER A 8 7.49 -2.14 -0.01
C SER A 8 6.05 -2.04 0.47
N ILE A 9 5.80 -1.38 1.61
CA ILE A 9 4.44 -1.21 2.14
C ILE A 9 3.56 -0.46 1.12
N VAL A 10 3.99 0.68 0.62
CA VAL A 10 3.21 1.45 -0.37
C VAL A 10 2.96 0.63 -1.65
N THR A 11 3.92 -0.20 -2.05
CA THR A 11 3.84 -1.02 -3.26
C THR A 11 2.88 -2.21 -3.10
N PHE A 12 2.91 -2.90 -1.97
CA PHE A 12 2.21 -4.17 -1.78
C PHE A 12 0.93 -4.08 -0.93
N LEU A 13 0.73 -3.00 -0.15
CA LEU A 13 -0.50 -2.79 0.63
C LEU A 13 -1.78 -2.82 -0.24
N PRO A 14 -1.80 -2.27 -1.48
CA PRO A 14 -2.96 -2.42 -2.36
C PRO A 14 -3.36 -3.87 -2.64
N LEU A 15 -2.40 -4.80 -2.70
CA LEU A 15 -2.70 -6.22 -2.91
C LEU A 15 -3.44 -6.84 -1.72
N ILE A 16 -3.14 -6.38 -0.50
CA ILE A 16 -3.90 -6.78 0.70
C ILE A 16 -5.34 -6.29 0.61
N GLY A 17 -5.56 -5.06 0.12
CA GLY A 17 -6.92 -4.56 -0.13
C GLY A 17 -7.67 -5.37 -1.19
N VAL A 18 -6.99 -5.76 -2.27
CA VAL A 18 -7.55 -6.67 -3.30
C VAL A 18 -7.91 -8.01 -2.69
N LEU A 19 -7.07 -8.58 -1.83
CA LEU A 19 -7.37 -9.82 -1.11
C LEU A 19 -8.63 -9.67 -0.25
N PHE A 20 -8.77 -8.55 0.48
CA PHE A 20 -10.00 -8.31 1.24
C PHE A 20 -11.23 -8.20 0.34
N ILE A 21 -11.15 -7.46 -0.77
CA ILE A 21 -12.25 -7.37 -1.74
C ILE A 21 -12.64 -8.76 -2.27
N PHE A 22 -11.64 -9.59 -2.60
CA PHE A 22 -11.87 -10.95 -3.09
C PHE A 22 -12.59 -11.87 -2.09
N LEU A 23 -12.39 -11.63 -0.79
CA LEU A 23 -13.01 -12.42 0.28
C LEU A 23 -14.43 -11.94 0.64
N ILE A 24 -14.87 -10.77 0.18
CA ILE A 24 -16.22 -10.27 0.42
C ILE A 24 -17.23 -11.10 -0.37
N ARG A 25 -18.19 -11.70 0.35
CA ARG A 25 -19.27 -12.50 -0.22
C ARG A 25 -20.57 -12.24 0.52
N ASP A 26 -21.64 -12.00 -0.22
CA ASP A 26 -23.01 -11.89 0.28
C ASP A 26 -23.98 -12.36 -0.82
N ARG A 27 -25.25 -12.62 -0.47
CA ARG A 27 -26.32 -12.91 -1.45
C ARG A 27 -26.85 -11.64 -2.10
N ASP A 28 -26.73 -10.51 -1.41
CA ASP A 28 -27.12 -9.20 -1.90
C ASP A 28 -25.95 -8.52 -2.60
N GLU A 29 -26.10 -8.26 -3.91
CA GLU A 29 -25.08 -7.60 -4.72
C GLU A 29 -24.78 -6.16 -4.25
N GLU A 30 -25.76 -5.44 -3.70
CA GLU A 30 -25.56 -4.08 -3.19
C GLU A 30 -24.68 -4.08 -1.95
N ILE A 31 -24.83 -5.07 -1.07
CA ILE A 31 -23.98 -5.26 0.11
C ILE A 31 -22.54 -5.57 -0.30
N VAL A 32 -22.36 -6.49 -1.26
CA VAL A 32 -21.02 -6.82 -1.78
C VAL A 32 -20.35 -5.58 -2.38
N ALA A 33 -21.07 -4.83 -3.23
CA ALA A 33 -20.55 -3.64 -3.87
C ALA A 33 -20.20 -2.53 -2.86
N GLY A 34 -21.03 -2.31 -1.85
CA GLY A 34 -20.78 -1.34 -0.78
C GLY A 34 -19.52 -1.68 0.01
N ASN A 35 -19.42 -2.92 0.48
CA ASN A 35 -18.26 -3.38 1.26
C ASN A 35 -16.96 -3.35 0.43
N ALA A 36 -17.01 -3.74 -0.84
CA ALA A 36 -15.88 -3.67 -1.74
C ALA A 36 -15.38 -2.23 -1.95
N ARG A 37 -16.30 -1.27 -2.11
CA ARG A 37 -15.96 0.16 -2.21
C ARG A 37 -15.31 0.69 -0.93
N PHE A 38 -15.83 0.31 0.24
CA PHE A 38 -15.22 0.70 1.52
C PHE A 38 -13.82 0.09 1.68
N ALA A 39 -13.65 -1.20 1.38
CA ALA A 39 -12.34 -1.86 1.43
C ALA A 39 -11.31 -1.19 0.50
N ALA A 40 -11.73 -0.85 -0.73
CA ALA A 40 -10.90 -0.11 -1.68
C ALA A 40 -10.54 1.30 -1.15
N LEU A 41 -11.51 2.03 -0.61
CA LEU A 41 -11.32 3.37 -0.07
C LEU A 41 -10.36 3.38 1.13
N PHE A 42 -10.54 2.47 2.08
CA PHE A 42 -9.64 2.40 3.23
C PHE A 42 -8.22 2.01 2.79
N THR A 43 -8.08 1.02 1.91
CA THR A 43 -6.77 0.60 1.41
C THR A 43 -6.06 1.76 0.69
N SER A 44 -6.76 2.53 -0.14
CA SER A 44 -6.18 3.67 -0.85
C SER A 44 -5.81 4.81 0.11
N LEU A 45 -6.62 5.09 1.13
CA LEU A 45 -6.31 6.09 2.15
C LEU A 45 -5.06 5.72 2.95
N PHE A 46 -4.92 4.46 3.38
CA PHE A 46 -3.71 4.01 4.06
C PHE A 46 -2.49 4.07 3.13
N THR A 47 -2.61 3.58 1.89
CA THR A 47 -1.52 3.65 0.90
C THR A 47 -1.09 5.11 0.66
N PHE A 48 -2.05 6.03 0.55
CA PHE A 48 -1.79 7.45 0.40
C PHE A 48 -1.10 8.04 1.64
N ALA A 49 -1.55 7.71 2.85
CA ALA A 49 -0.92 8.16 4.08
C ALA A 49 0.55 7.72 4.17
N PHE A 50 0.86 6.46 3.84
CA PHE A 50 2.25 5.98 3.78
C PHE A 50 3.05 6.68 2.66
N SER A 51 2.44 6.97 1.52
CA SER A 51 3.11 7.73 0.45
C SER A 51 3.47 9.16 0.86
N LEU A 52 2.66 9.81 1.70
CA LEU A 52 2.99 11.14 2.25
C LEU A 52 4.20 11.08 3.16
N TRP A 53 4.36 10.00 3.93
CA TRP A 53 5.56 9.82 4.75
C TRP A 53 6.82 9.76 3.89
N LEU A 54 6.79 9.04 2.76
CA LEU A 54 7.90 9.04 1.79
C LEU A 54 8.26 10.46 1.33
N TRP A 55 7.24 11.25 1.01
CA TRP A 55 7.43 12.61 0.52
C TRP A 55 8.04 13.55 1.57
N ILE A 56 7.58 13.46 2.83
CA ILE A 56 8.07 14.28 3.94
C ILE A 56 9.51 13.90 4.31
N SER A 57 9.87 12.62 4.21
CA SER A 57 11.21 12.12 4.52
C SER A 57 12.23 12.28 3.39
N PHE A 58 11.83 12.79 2.22
CA PHE A 58 12.70 12.92 1.06
C PHE A 58 13.63 14.15 1.16
N ASP A 59 14.94 13.91 1.07
CA ASP A 59 15.99 14.93 1.00
C ASP A 59 16.14 15.44 -0.44
N ARG A 60 15.93 16.74 -0.66
CA ARG A 60 16.02 17.35 -2.00
C ARG A 60 17.44 17.84 -2.34
N THR A 61 18.41 17.65 -1.46
CA THR A 61 19.78 18.17 -1.62
C THR A 61 20.72 17.18 -2.31
N THR A 62 20.30 15.92 -2.50
CA THR A 62 21.06 14.86 -3.16
C THR A 62 20.30 14.27 -4.34
N ALA A 63 21.04 13.77 -5.33
CA ALA A 63 20.53 12.99 -6.46
C ALA A 63 20.53 11.47 -6.19
N ASP A 64 20.99 11.04 -5.02
CA ASP A 64 21.06 9.62 -4.66
C ASP A 64 19.66 9.02 -4.45
N PHE A 65 19.53 7.71 -4.67
CA PHE A 65 18.34 6.97 -4.27
C PHE A 65 18.29 6.83 -2.74
N GLN A 66 17.20 7.30 -2.13
CA GLN A 66 17.06 7.37 -0.67
C GLN A 66 16.24 6.22 -0.05
N LEU A 67 15.23 5.73 -0.77
CA LEU A 67 14.28 4.71 -0.29
C LEU A 67 14.62 3.33 -0.87
N VAL A 68 15.88 2.93 -0.76
CA VAL A 68 16.37 1.69 -1.41
C VAL A 68 16.15 0.49 -0.50
N GLU A 69 15.30 -0.44 -0.95
CA GLU A 69 15.02 -1.69 -0.27
C GLU A 69 15.49 -2.85 -1.15
N LYS A 70 16.57 -3.54 -0.73
CA LYS A 70 17.13 -4.69 -1.46
C LYS A 70 16.78 -5.99 -0.77
N ARG A 71 16.21 -6.93 -1.53
CA ARG A 71 15.94 -8.32 -1.13
C ARG A 71 16.44 -9.26 -2.22
N VAL A 72 16.98 -10.41 -1.82
CA VAL A 72 17.29 -11.50 -2.77
C VAL A 72 15.96 -12.06 -3.27
N TRP A 73 15.78 -12.16 -4.58
CA TRP A 73 14.54 -12.69 -5.16
C TRP A 73 14.64 -14.19 -5.43
N ILE A 74 15.71 -14.61 -6.11
CA ILE A 74 16.01 -16.00 -6.45
C ILE A 74 17.51 -16.18 -6.19
N GLU A 75 17.87 -17.30 -5.57
CA GLU A 75 19.26 -17.74 -5.36
C GLU A 75 19.76 -18.58 -6.54
#